data_AF-A0A966UPS7-F1
#
_entry.id   AF-A0A966UPS7-F1
#
_cell.length_a   1.000
_cell.length_b   1.000
_cell.length_c   1.000
_cell.angle_alpha   90.00
_cell.angle_beta   90.00
_cell.angle_gamma   90.00
#
_symmetry.space_group_name_H-M   'P 1'
#
loop_
_entity.id
_entity.type
_entity.pdbx_description
1 polymer ?
#
loop_
_entity_poly.entity_id
_entity_poly.type
_entity_poly.pdbx_seq_one_letter_code
_entity_poly.pdbx_strand_id
1 'polypeptide(L)'
;MKFFKSVAPILITSPTSFPSGIAVKTSSGTYWIKDNKRFKLVSDRAEQSWSFTTVLAEDSALSNIKVVGKLGFRDGTLIKNIADSKIYLISNNKRRQIVDPDSFAKYGLDRNKLIEVSDLESNMHDIGDPL
;
A
#
# COMPACT_ATOMS: atom_id res chain seq x y z
N MET A 1 12.62 1.35 37.29
CA MET A 1 12.78 1.69 35.86
C MET A 1 12.55 0.44 35.03
N LYS A 2 11.54 0.43 34.14
CA LYS A 2 11.22 -0.73 33.29
C LYS A 2 12.15 -0.71 32.07
N PHE A 3 12.99 -1.74 31.95
CA PHE A 3 13.82 -1.96 30.77
C PHE A 3 12.93 -2.40 29.61
N PHE A 4 12.69 -1.53 28.64
CA PHE A 4 12.24 -1.96 27.33
C PHE A 4 13.43 -2.63 26.65
N LYS A 5 13.46 -3.97 26.63
CA LYS A 5 14.35 -4.71 25.73
C LYS A 5 14.05 -4.23 24.32
N SER A 6 14.96 -3.49 23.72
CA SER A 6 14.96 -3.22 22.28
C SER A 6 15.16 -4.57 21.60
N VAL A 7 14.06 -5.23 21.25
CA VAL A 7 14.11 -6.44 20.43
C VAL A 7 14.46 -5.93 19.04
N ALA A 8 15.71 -6.17 18.62
CA ALA A 8 16.08 -5.95 17.22
C ALA A 8 15.02 -6.65 16.35
N PRO A 9 14.50 -5.99 15.31
CA PRO A 9 13.47 -6.60 14.49
C PRO A 9 14.02 -7.93 13.94
N ILE A 10 13.29 -9.01 14.21
CA ILE A 10 13.70 -10.35 13.81
C ILE A 10 13.76 -10.38 12.29
N LEU A 11 14.96 -10.50 11.74
CA LEU A 11 15.18 -10.64 10.31
C LEU A 11 15.01 -12.13 9.95
N ILE A 12 13.96 -12.45 9.21
CA ILE A 12 13.76 -13.82 8.72
C ILE A 12 14.66 -14.04 7.51
N THR A 13 15.63 -14.96 7.61
CA THR A 13 16.60 -15.26 6.54
C THR A 13 16.31 -16.57 5.81
N SER A 14 15.49 -17.44 6.40
CA SER A 14 15.14 -18.76 5.85
C SER A 14 13.76 -18.74 5.17
N PRO A 15 13.56 -19.55 4.12
CA PRO A 15 12.28 -19.63 3.42
C PRO A 15 11.16 -20.01 4.39
N THR A 16 10.23 -19.07 4.63
CA THR A 16 9.19 -19.19 5.64
C THR A 16 7.82 -18.97 5.01
N SER A 17 6.84 -19.78 5.40
CA SER A 17 5.45 -19.55 5.00
C SER A 17 4.85 -18.46 5.89
N PHE A 18 4.73 -17.27 5.35
CA PHE A 18 4.11 -16.14 6.03
C PHE A 18 2.58 -16.25 5.98
N PRO A 19 1.86 -15.91 7.06
CA PRO A 19 0.40 -15.89 7.06
C PRO A 19 -0.14 -14.87 6.05
N SER A 20 -1.31 -15.17 5.47
CA SER A 20 -2.04 -14.21 4.63
C SER A 20 -2.39 -12.95 5.42
N GLY A 21 -2.20 -11.78 4.81
CA GLY A 21 -2.60 -10.48 5.38
C GLY A 21 -1.45 -9.63 5.92
N ILE A 22 -0.21 -10.14 5.96
CA ILE A 22 0.94 -9.36 6.41
C ILE A 22 1.74 -8.75 5.25
N ALA A 23 2.50 -7.69 5.55
CA ALA A 23 3.52 -7.15 4.67
C ALA A 23 4.90 -7.68 5.08
N VAL A 24 5.74 -8.01 4.11
CA VAL A 24 7.12 -8.45 4.32
C VAL A 24 8.03 -7.44 3.62
N LYS A 25 8.83 -6.72 4.41
CA LYS A 25 9.79 -5.72 3.92
C LYS A 25 11.16 -6.37 3.79
N THR A 26 11.72 -6.25 2.60
CA THR A 26 13.03 -6.79 2.22
C THR A 26 13.89 -5.69 1.61
N SER A 27 15.17 -5.96 1.38
CA SER A 27 16.08 -5.06 0.66
C SER A 27 15.58 -4.69 -0.75
N SER A 28 14.77 -5.56 -1.37
CA SER A 28 14.20 -5.36 -2.71
C SER A 28 12.88 -4.57 -2.72
N GLY A 29 12.30 -4.30 -1.55
CA GLY A 29 11.02 -3.61 -1.37
C GLY A 29 10.05 -4.36 -0.44
N THR A 30 8.86 -3.79 -0.28
CA THR A 30 7.77 -4.37 0.51
C THR A 30 6.84 -5.24 -0.34
N TYR A 31 6.47 -6.39 0.20
CA TYR A 31 5.58 -7.35 -0.43
C TYR A 31 4.41 -7.70 0.49
N TRP A 32 3.18 -7.58 0.01
CA TRP A 32 2.01 -8.07 0.74
C TRP A 32 1.76 -9.54 0.42
N ILE A 33 1.56 -10.35 1.45
CA ILE A 33 1.35 -11.80 1.32
C ILE A 33 -0.14 -12.10 1.40
N LYS A 34 -0.67 -12.79 0.38
CA LYS A 34 -2.05 -13.25 0.34
C LYS A 34 -2.12 -14.62 -0.34
N ASP A 35 -2.62 -15.62 0.35
CA ASP A 35 -2.83 -16.98 -0.17
C ASP A 35 -1.56 -17.59 -0.79
N ASN A 36 -0.43 -17.48 -0.07
CA ASN A 36 0.90 -17.91 -0.52
C ASN A 36 1.38 -17.26 -1.84
N LYS A 37 0.85 -16.06 -2.14
CA LYS A 37 1.29 -15.21 -3.24
C LYS A 37 1.78 -13.89 -2.67
N ARG A 38 2.78 -13.28 -3.31
CA ARG A 38 3.28 -11.96 -2.91
C ARG A 38 2.96 -10.89 -3.96
N PHE A 39 2.46 -9.76 -3.48
CA PHE A 39 2.19 -8.58 -4.30
C PHE A 39 3.19 -7.49 -3.93
N LYS A 40 3.96 -7.01 -4.90
CA LYS A 40 4.93 -5.95 -4.65
C LYS A 40 4.20 -4.63 -4.47
N LEU A 41 4.40 -3.94 -3.35
CA LEU A 41 3.80 -2.63 -3.17
C LEU A 41 4.45 -1.62 -4.11
N VAL A 42 3.64 -0.72 -4.64
CA VAL A 42 4.10 0.30 -5.58
C VAL A 42 4.97 1.37 -4.92
N SER A 43 4.74 1.63 -3.63
CA SER A 43 5.49 2.59 -2.81
C SER A 43 5.25 2.39 -1.31
N ASP A 44 6.11 2.96 -0.46
CA ASP A 44 5.89 3.00 1.01
C ASP A 44 4.59 3.74 1.37
N ARG A 45 4.13 4.69 0.55
CA ARG A 45 2.85 5.39 0.74
C ARG A 45 1.66 4.44 0.55
N ALA A 46 1.74 3.56 -0.45
CA ALA A 46 0.76 2.51 -0.61
C ALA A 46 0.75 1.60 0.62
N GLU A 47 1.91 1.22 1.17
CA GLU A 47 2.02 0.43 2.41
C GLU A 47 1.27 1.10 3.57
N GLN A 48 1.50 2.40 3.78
CA GLN A 48 0.85 3.18 4.82
C GLN A 48 -0.68 3.20 4.65
N SER A 49 -1.17 3.30 3.42
CA SER A 49 -2.62 3.28 3.14
C SER A 49 -3.31 1.99 3.58
N TRP A 50 -2.57 0.87 3.55
CA TRP A 50 -3.08 -0.42 4.01
C TRP A 50 -2.93 -0.66 5.50
N SER A 51 -1.96 0.00 6.15
CA SER A 51 -1.67 -0.17 7.59
C SER A 51 -1.47 -1.65 7.97
N PHE A 52 -0.78 -2.40 7.11
CA PHE A 52 -0.47 -3.81 7.36
C PHE A 52 0.50 -3.99 8.53
N THR A 53 0.48 -5.17 9.14
CA THR A 53 1.58 -5.62 9.98
C THR A 53 2.78 -5.93 9.10
N THR A 54 3.85 -5.13 9.22
CA THR A 54 5.09 -5.31 8.44
C THR A 54 6.12 -6.13 9.22
N VAL A 55 6.67 -7.16 8.59
CA VAL A 55 7.76 -8.02 9.10
C VAL A 55 9.01 -7.81 8.26
N LEU A 56 10.19 -7.78 8.87
CA LEU A 56 11.46 -7.69 8.13
C LEU A 56 11.95 -9.09 7.74
N ALA A 57 12.33 -9.27 6.48
CA ALA A 57 12.88 -10.52 5.98
C ALA A 57 13.90 -10.27 4.85
N GLU A 58 14.76 -11.25 4.58
CA GLU A 58 15.55 -11.28 3.36
C GLU A 58 14.74 -11.80 2.17
N ASP A 59 15.21 -11.52 0.95
CA ASP A 59 14.64 -12.08 -0.27
C ASP A 59 14.61 -13.62 -0.27
N SER A 60 15.63 -14.26 0.33
CA SER A 60 15.68 -15.70 0.58
C SER A 60 14.46 -16.25 1.32
N ALA A 61 13.88 -15.48 2.25
CA ALA A 61 12.70 -15.90 2.99
C ALA A 61 11.44 -15.99 2.12
N LEU A 62 11.42 -15.23 1.02
CA LEU A 62 10.33 -15.18 0.05
C LEU A 62 10.59 -16.04 -1.19
N SER A 63 11.68 -16.81 -1.25
CA SER A 63 12.02 -17.67 -2.40
C SER A 63 10.92 -18.67 -2.76
N ASN A 64 10.17 -19.14 -1.77
CA ASN A 64 9.04 -20.07 -1.97
C ASN A 64 7.72 -19.39 -2.37
N ILE A 65 7.66 -18.05 -2.33
CA ILE A 65 6.44 -17.28 -2.58
C ILE A 65 6.55 -16.58 -3.93
N LYS A 66 5.67 -16.93 -4.86
CA LYS A 66 5.70 -16.35 -6.20
C LYS A 66 5.18 -14.90 -6.18
N VAL A 67 5.88 -14.00 -6.87
CA VAL A 67 5.37 -12.65 -7.16
C VAL A 67 4.27 -12.77 -8.21
N VAL A 68 3.06 -12.35 -7.87
CA VAL A 68 1.90 -12.46 -8.78
C VAL A 68 1.42 -11.12 -9.33
N GLY A 69 1.89 -10.01 -8.77
CA GLY A 69 1.47 -8.70 -9.22
C GLY A 69 2.01 -7.58 -8.34
N LYS A 70 1.47 -6.38 -8.59
CA LYS A 70 1.73 -5.19 -7.79
C LYS A 70 0.48 -4.85 -6.97
N LEU A 71 0.67 -4.28 -5.79
CA LEU A 71 -0.40 -3.78 -4.95
C LEU A 71 -0.32 -2.26 -4.90
N GLY A 72 -1.39 -1.60 -5.35
CA GLY A 72 -1.55 -0.16 -5.26
C GLY A 72 -2.05 0.31 -3.90
N PHE A 73 -2.66 1.49 -3.89
CA PHE A 73 -3.30 2.06 -2.71
C PHE A 73 -4.56 1.28 -2.32
N ARG A 74 -4.88 1.32 -1.03
CA ARG A 74 -6.10 0.71 -0.50
C ARG A 74 -7.35 1.45 -0.99
N ASP A 75 -8.45 0.73 -1.15
CA ASP A 75 -9.76 1.36 -1.34
C ASP A 75 -10.11 2.31 -0.19
N GLY A 76 -10.67 3.46 -0.53
CA GLY A 76 -10.92 4.57 0.40
C GLY A 76 -9.75 5.54 0.55
N THR A 77 -8.61 5.29 -0.12
CA THR A 77 -7.46 6.20 -0.07
C THR A 77 -7.68 7.40 -0.98
N LEU A 78 -7.41 8.60 -0.46
CA LEU A 78 -7.36 9.82 -1.23
C LEU A 78 -5.94 10.06 -1.72
N ILE A 79 -5.77 10.17 -3.03
CA ILE A 79 -4.49 10.50 -3.65
C ILE A 79 -4.60 11.82 -4.42
N LYS A 80 -3.54 12.62 -4.41
CA LYS A 80 -3.40 13.82 -5.26
C LYS A 80 -2.24 13.60 -6.21
N ASN A 81 -2.51 13.61 -7.51
CA ASN A 81 -1.45 13.52 -8.50
C ASN A 81 -0.72 14.87 -8.54
N ILE A 82 0.58 14.87 -8.27
CA ILE A 82 1.38 16.11 -8.31
C ILE A 82 1.55 16.65 -9.75
N ALA A 83 1.43 15.80 -10.77
CA ALA A 83 1.62 16.19 -12.16
C ALA A 83 0.44 17.01 -12.71
N ASP A 84 -0.79 16.64 -12.34
CA ASP A 84 -2.02 17.29 -12.82
C ASP A 84 -2.75 18.09 -11.71
N SER A 85 -2.30 18.00 -10.46
CA SER A 85 -2.90 18.60 -9.25
C SER A 85 -4.35 18.21 -8.96
N LYS A 86 -4.87 17.16 -9.58
CA LYS A 86 -6.20 16.60 -9.34
C LYS A 86 -6.16 15.58 -8.21
N ILE A 87 -7.31 15.48 -7.56
CA ILE A 87 -7.55 14.56 -6.44
C ILE A 87 -8.37 13.38 -6.95
N TYR A 88 -7.97 12.18 -6.54
CA TYR A 88 -8.64 10.95 -6.87
C TYR A 88 -8.95 10.15 -5.60
N LEU A 89 -10.11 9.52 -5.55
CA LEU A 89 -10.46 8.50 -4.59
C LEU A 89 -10.17 7.12 -5.19
N ILE A 90 -9.43 6.29 -4.49
CA ILE A 90 -9.23 4.90 -4.87
C ILE A 90 -10.44 4.09 -4.42
N SER A 91 -11.14 3.45 -5.36
CA SER A 91 -12.33 2.65 -5.10
C SER A 91 -12.50 1.56 -6.15
N ASN A 92 -12.72 0.33 -5.69
CA ASN A 92 -12.73 -0.90 -6.49
C ASN A 92 -11.48 -1.02 -7.38
N ASN A 93 -10.31 -0.74 -6.81
CA ASN A 93 -9.02 -0.70 -7.52
C ASN A 93 -8.93 0.35 -8.66
N LYS A 94 -9.90 1.26 -8.77
CA LYS A 94 -9.92 2.36 -9.75
C LYS A 94 -9.63 3.69 -9.08
N ARG A 95 -8.98 4.60 -9.80
CA ARG A 95 -8.87 6.01 -9.40
C ARG A 95 -10.08 6.78 -9.94
N ARG A 96 -10.90 7.31 -9.04
CA ARG A 96 -12.06 8.13 -9.37
C ARG A 96 -11.73 9.57 -9.11
N GLN A 97 -11.68 10.40 -10.15
CA GLN A 97 -11.38 11.81 -9.99
C GLN A 97 -12.49 12.49 -9.20
N ILE A 98 -12.15 13.22 -8.15
CA ILE A 98 -13.09 14.09 -7.43
C ILE A 98 -13.11 15.42 -8.17
N VAL A 99 -14.20 15.69 -8.89
CA VAL A 99 -14.42 16.98 -9.56
C VAL A 99 -15.26 17.91 -8.70
N ASP A 100 -16.14 17.33 -7.89
CA ASP A 100 -17.08 18.07 -7.07
C ASP A 100 -16.57 18.22 -5.62
N PRO A 101 -16.53 19.43 -5.05
CA PRO A 101 -16.08 19.64 -3.67
C PRO A 101 -17.07 19.09 -2.63
N ASP A 102 -18.36 18.97 -2.93
CA ASP A 102 -19.39 18.40 -2.04
C ASP A 102 -19.25 16.88 -1.93
N SER A 103 -18.63 16.20 -2.91
CA SER A 103 -18.28 14.79 -2.82
C SER A 103 -17.45 14.46 -1.57
N PHE A 104 -16.64 15.37 -1.05
CA PHE A 104 -15.94 15.15 0.22
C PHE A 104 -16.89 15.01 1.40
N ALA A 105 -17.90 15.87 1.51
CA ALA A 105 -18.89 15.80 2.57
C ALA A 105 -19.83 14.60 2.39
N LYS A 106 -20.25 14.33 1.15
CA LYS A 106 -21.17 13.25 0.80
C LYS A 106 -20.61 11.86 1.10
N TYR A 107 -19.32 11.65 0.85
CA TYR A 107 -18.65 10.37 1.08
C TYR A 107 -17.84 10.32 2.38
N GLY A 108 -17.90 11.39 3.21
CA GLY A 108 -17.17 11.45 4.48
C GLY A 108 -15.65 11.39 4.31
N LEU A 109 -15.12 12.02 3.25
CA LEU A 109 -13.72 11.95 2.86
C LEU A 109 -12.91 13.02 3.60
N ASP A 110 -11.87 12.59 4.31
CA ASP A 110 -10.97 13.49 5.03
C ASP A 110 -9.87 14.05 4.13
N ARG A 111 -9.96 15.34 3.78
CA ARG A 111 -8.90 16.03 3.01
C ARG A 111 -7.52 16.00 3.70
N ASN A 112 -7.48 15.85 5.02
CA ASN A 112 -6.21 15.71 5.76
C ASN A 112 -5.51 14.37 5.53
N LYS A 113 -6.21 13.35 4.99
CA LYS A 113 -5.62 12.05 4.64
C LYS A 113 -5.19 11.97 3.17
N LEU A 114 -5.11 13.12 2.50
CA LEU A 114 -4.66 13.23 1.12
C LEU A 114 -3.18 12.85 1.02
N ILE A 115 -2.89 11.85 0.18
CA ILE A 115 -1.52 11.42 -0.10
C ILE A 115 -1.10 12.02 -1.44
N GLU A 116 -0.04 12.82 -1.45
CA GLU A 116 0.54 13.30 -2.69
C GLU A 116 1.36 12.20 -3.36
N VAL A 117 1.04 11.89 -4.61
CA VAL A 117 1.62 10.78 -5.37
C VAL A 117 2.11 11.26 -6.73
N SER A 118 3.09 10.52 -7.27
CA SER A 118 3.55 10.72 -8.64
C SER A 118 2.52 10.22 -9.66
N ASP A 119 2.66 10.69 -10.90
CA ASP A 119 1.81 10.25 -12.01
C ASP A 119 1.90 8.71 -12.22
N LEU A 120 3.10 8.16 -12.10
CA LEU A 120 3.35 6.72 -12.19
C LEU A 120 2.58 5.92 -11.13
N GLU A 121 2.54 6.40 -9.89
CA GLU A 121 1.80 5.77 -8.80
C GLU A 121 0.28 5.89 -9.00
N SER A 122 -0.19 7.04 -9.48
CA SER A 122 -1.61 7.25 -9.80
C SER A 122 -2.07 6.32 -10.93
N ASN A 123 -1.28 6.21 -12.00
CA ASN A 123 -1.58 5.37 -13.17
C ASN A 123 -1.54 3.86 -12.89
N MET A 124 -1.12 3.42 -11.68
CA MET A 124 -1.22 2.03 -11.25
C MET A 124 -2.67 1.56 -11.10
N HIS A 125 -3.60 2.49 -10.94
CA HIS A 125 -5.03 2.22 -10.87
C HIS A 125 -5.71 2.66 -12.16
N ASP A 126 -6.61 1.80 -12.67
CA ASP A 126 -7.43 2.14 -13.82
C ASP A 126 -8.28 3.38 -13.54
N ILE A 127 -8.49 4.20 -14.56
CA ILE A 127 -9.38 5.36 -14.41
C ILE A 127 -10.83 4.88 -14.27
N GLY A 128 -11.52 5.40 -13.25
CA GLY A 128 -12.93 5.16 -13.01
C GLY A 128 -13.76 6.41 -13.26
N ASP A 129 -15.08 6.26 -13.14
CA ASP A 129 -16.01 7.37 -13.24
C ASP A 129 -15.72 8.47 -12.20
N PRO A 130 -15.78 9.74 -12.58
CA PRO A 130 -15.56 10.85 -11.66
C PRO A 130 -16.68 10.95 -10.61
N LEU A 131 -16.36 11.59 -9.49
CA LEU A 131 -17.22 11.85 -8.33
C LEU A 131 -17.50 13.34 -8.15
#